data_AF-A0AAV8VFX6-F1
#
_entry.id   AF-A0AAV8VFX6-F1
#
_cell.length_a   1.000
_cell.length_b   1.000
_cell.length_c   1.000
_cell.angle_alpha   90.00
_cell.angle_beta   90.00
_cell.angle_gamma   90.00
#
_symmetry.space_group_name_H-M   'P 1'
#
loop_
_entity.id
_entity.type
_entity.pdbx_description
1 polymer ?
#
loop_
_entity_poly.entity_id
_entity_poly.type
_entity_poly.pdbx_seq_one_letter_code
_entity_poly.pdbx_strand_id
1 'polypeptide(L)'
;MLKTTGVQLELLTDIEKLMFIERGIRGGVSQSSNRYAKANNKYTFQMSMIQIKSLHTYLMYFDINNLYGAAMSEYLPYGEFEFLEANEIENLDIMNIPDNAEVGYILDCDLEYPTYLHQIHSDLPLAPQHMTPPIPSRSKLKKLLLTLYPKNNYVVHYRNLKMYLKHRLSLKKINRVLRFKQSPWLKKYIDLNTTLCQQAKNNFYKFFYKLMINSVYGKLMENVRKYRDVRMTTKCEGRYGAQDYIAKPNFHSYSIFDDDMIIIEMNKLEILFNKPIYAGFCVLDISKTFLRQPEVCTSDYKPNNHYGIERKNKKVPGLMKDENNGQIMLEFVGLRAKMYA
;
A
#
# COMPACT_ATOMS: atom_id res chain seq x y z
N MET A 1 0.67 -7.31 -19.00
CA MET A 1 1.88 -6.98 -18.21
C MET A 1 3.06 -7.83 -18.67
N LEU A 2 3.21 -9.10 -18.27
CA LEU A 2 4.40 -9.92 -18.60
C LEU A 2 4.70 -9.99 -20.11
N LYS A 3 3.67 -10.22 -20.95
CA LYS A 3 3.82 -10.22 -22.41
C LYS A 3 4.33 -8.89 -22.98
N THR A 4 4.01 -7.77 -22.34
CA THR A 4 4.41 -6.42 -22.77
C THR A 4 5.82 -6.07 -22.32
N THR A 5 6.20 -6.51 -21.12
CA THR A 5 7.48 -6.18 -20.49
C THR A 5 8.57 -7.18 -20.86
N GLY A 6 8.22 -8.43 -21.20
CA GLY A 6 9.17 -9.50 -21.51
C GLY A 6 9.95 -10.00 -20.29
N VAL A 7 9.63 -9.50 -19.10
CA VAL A 7 10.32 -9.86 -17.86
C VAL A 7 10.05 -11.31 -17.48
N GLN A 8 11.08 -12.00 -17.01
CA GLN A 8 10.98 -13.29 -16.36
C GLN A 8 11.07 -13.07 -14.85
N LEU A 9 10.07 -13.54 -14.12
CA LEU A 9 9.96 -13.41 -12.67
C LEU A 9 10.31 -14.75 -12.04
N GLU A 10 11.34 -14.76 -11.18
CA GLU A 10 11.71 -15.95 -10.41
C GLU A 10 10.60 -16.32 -9.42
N LEU A 11 10.30 -17.62 -9.31
CA LEU A 11 9.40 -18.12 -8.29
C LEU A 11 10.19 -18.47 -7.03
N LEU A 12 9.69 -18.04 -5.87
CA LEU A 12 10.27 -18.41 -4.58
C LEU A 12 10.00 -19.89 -4.32
N THR A 13 11.04 -20.71 -4.42
CA THR A 13 11.01 -22.15 -4.12
C THR A 13 11.26 -22.46 -2.65
N ASP A 14 11.90 -21.53 -1.93
CA ASP A 14 12.20 -21.63 -0.52
C ASP A 14 11.06 -21.04 0.34
N ILE A 15 10.50 -21.88 1.21
CA ILE A 15 9.40 -21.50 2.10
C ILE A 15 9.81 -20.43 3.12
N GLU A 16 11.08 -20.37 3.55
CA GLU A 16 11.55 -19.33 4.45
C GLU A 16 11.53 -17.96 3.79
N LYS A 17 12.00 -17.85 2.54
CA LYS A 17 11.96 -16.60 1.76
C LYS A 17 10.52 -16.13 1.57
N LEU A 18 9.61 -17.07 1.27
CA LEU A 18 8.18 -16.79 1.15
C LEU A 18 7.60 -16.24 2.46
N MET A 19 7.79 -16.95 3.58
CA MET A 19 7.30 -16.53 4.90
C MET A 19 7.91 -15.20 5.35
N PHE A 20 9.19 -14.99 5.04
CA PHE A 20 9.92 -13.77 5.32
C PHE A 20 9.25 -12.55 4.67
N ILE A 21 8.94 -12.65 3.37
CA ILE A 21 8.25 -11.60 2.62
C ILE A 21 6.81 -11.43 3.10
N GLU A 22 6.07 -12.51 3.31
CA GLU A 22 4.67 -12.45 3.77
C GLU A 22 4.53 -11.73 5.11
N ARG A 23 5.47 -11.95 6.04
CA ARG A 23 5.50 -11.25 7.33
C ARG A 23 5.67 -9.73 7.18
N GLY A 24 6.31 -9.27 6.11
CA GLY A 24 6.47 -7.86 5.79
C GLY A 24 5.27 -7.22 5.10
N ILE A 25 4.33 -8.00 4.56
CA ILE A 25 3.19 -7.47 3.81
C ILE A 25 2.30 -6.62 4.71
N ARG A 26 2.21 -5.33 4.38
CA ARG A 26 1.39 -4.35 5.09
C ARG A 26 0.71 -3.45 4.08
N GLY A 27 -0.62 -3.46 4.11
CA GLY A 27 -1.46 -2.70 3.19
C GLY A 27 -1.35 -1.18 3.34
N GLY A 28 -2.26 -0.47 2.68
CA GLY A 28 -2.34 0.98 2.77
C GLY A 28 -2.58 1.48 4.20
N VAL A 29 -1.88 2.54 4.55
CA VAL A 29 -2.04 3.22 5.83
C VAL A 29 -3.33 4.03 5.84
N SER A 30 -4.10 3.95 6.93
CA SER A 30 -5.37 4.66 7.07
C SER A 30 -5.55 5.10 8.52
N GLN A 31 -5.42 6.40 8.79
CA GLN A 31 -5.54 6.99 10.11
C GLN A 31 -6.38 8.28 10.06
N SER A 32 -7.08 8.57 11.15
CA SER A 32 -7.79 9.83 11.40
C SER A 32 -7.35 10.30 12.78
N SER A 33 -6.41 11.25 12.82
CA SER A 33 -5.76 11.73 14.05
C SER A 33 -6.48 12.95 14.62
N ASN A 34 -6.94 13.83 13.75
CA ASN A 34 -7.86 14.89 14.11
C ASN A 34 -9.30 14.53 13.67
N ARG A 35 -10.27 14.79 14.54
CA ARG A 35 -11.71 14.55 14.28
C ARG A 35 -12.44 15.78 13.80
N TYR A 36 -11.92 16.96 14.10
CA TYR A 36 -12.58 18.21 13.77
C TYR A 36 -11.56 19.30 13.47
N ALA A 37 -11.72 19.95 12.33
CA ALA A 37 -10.96 21.14 12.00
C ALA A 37 -11.85 22.15 11.30
N LYS A 38 -11.68 23.43 11.66
CA LYS A 38 -12.37 24.54 11.01
C LYS A 38 -11.35 25.55 10.52
N ALA A 39 -11.44 25.90 9.25
CA ALA A 39 -10.58 26.89 8.64
C ALA A 39 -10.95 28.29 9.15
N ASN A 40 -9.92 29.11 9.35
CA ASN A 40 -10.03 30.49 9.74
C ASN A 40 -9.10 31.29 8.82
N ASN A 41 -9.54 31.50 7.57
CA ASN A 41 -8.73 32.22 6.58
C ASN A 41 -9.47 33.43 6.04
N LYS A 42 -8.70 34.39 5.49
CA LYS A 42 -9.19 35.65 4.94
C LYS A 42 -10.19 35.54 3.78
N TYR A 43 -10.37 34.34 3.23
CA TYR A 43 -11.28 34.08 2.12
C TYR A 43 -12.63 33.51 2.57
N THR A 44 -12.84 33.41 3.89
CA THR A 44 -14.11 32.96 4.48
C THR A 44 -15.11 34.13 4.52
N PHE A 45 -16.30 33.96 3.93
CA PHE A 45 -17.30 35.04 3.76
C PHE A 45 -17.89 35.62 5.07
N GLN A 46 -17.54 35.05 6.24
CA GLN A 46 -18.10 35.37 7.56
C GLN A 46 -17.05 35.90 8.56
N MET A 47 -16.06 36.68 8.10
CA MET A 47 -15.04 37.20 9.03
C MET A 47 -15.54 38.46 9.75
N SER A 48 -15.85 38.33 11.04
CA SER A 48 -16.02 39.50 11.93
C SER A 48 -14.65 40.10 12.27
N MET A 49 -14.56 41.42 12.51
CA MET A 49 -13.29 42.11 12.82
C MET A 49 -12.52 41.51 14.01
N ILE A 50 -13.20 40.75 14.88
CA ILE A 50 -12.63 40.09 16.07
C ILE A 50 -11.79 38.85 15.67
N GLN A 51 -12.16 38.13 14.60
CA GLN A 51 -11.44 36.93 14.14
C GLN A 51 -10.12 37.26 13.42
N ILE A 52 -9.95 38.49 12.92
CA ILE A 52 -8.73 38.96 12.23
C ILE A 52 -7.49 38.92 13.15
N LYS A 53 -7.66 38.96 14.48
CA LYS A 53 -6.54 38.89 15.44
C LYS A 53 -5.99 37.48 15.69
N SER A 54 -6.66 36.44 15.19
CA SER A 54 -6.27 35.04 15.41
C SER A 54 -5.44 34.49 14.22
N LEU A 55 -4.61 33.49 14.49
CA LEU A 55 -3.75 32.87 13.47
C LEU A 55 -4.60 32.30 12.32
N HIS A 56 -4.22 32.60 11.07
CA HIS A 56 -4.92 32.08 9.91
C HIS A 56 -4.71 30.57 9.76
N THR A 57 -5.80 29.81 9.68
CA THR A 57 -5.77 28.36 9.46
C THR A 57 -6.42 28.00 8.13
N TYR A 58 -5.75 27.10 7.40
CA TYR A 58 -6.18 26.62 6.09
C TYR A 58 -6.33 25.11 6.13
N LEU A 59 -7.35 24.59 5.44
CA LEU A 59 -7.57 23.16 5.25
C LEU A 59 -7.34 22.82 3.79
N MET A 60 -6.60 21.74 3.55
CA MET A 60 -6.23 21.27 2.22
C MET A 60 -6.52 19.77 2.11
N TYR A 61 -7.06 19.34 0.97
CA TYR A 61 -7.32 17.93 0.68
C TYR A 61 -6.43 17.45 -0.46
N PHE A 62 -5.40 16.69 -0.10
CA PHE A 62 -4.44 16.15 -1.06
C PHE A 62 -4.67 14.67 -1.33
N ASP A 63 -4.55 14.26 -2.59
CA ASP A 63 -4.48 12.87 -3.03
C ASP A 63 -3.28 12.64 -3.95
N ILE A 64 -2.65 11.47 -3.88
CA ILE A 64 -1.52 11.16 -4.76
C ILE A 64 -2.02 10.57 -6.06
N ASN A 65 -1.68 11.23 -7.17
CA ASN A 65 -2.01 10.77 -8.50
C ASN A 65 -1.40 9.38 -8.77
N ASN A 66 -2.26 8.38 -8.92
CA ASN A 66 -1.88 7.01 -9.30
C ASN A 66 -0.72 6.45 -8.45
N LEU A 67 -0.85 6.54 -7.12
CA LEU A 67 0.19 6.16 -6.15
C LEU A 67 0.85 4.80 -6.45
N TYR A 68 0.03 3.75 -6.61
CA TYR A 68 0.57 2.42 -6.90
C TYR A 68 1.16 2.32 -8.30
N GLY A 69 0.61 3.04 -9.29
CA GLY A 69 1.22 3.14 -10.62
C GLY A 69 2.60 3.77 -10.57
N ALA A 70 2.78 4.85 -9.82
CA ALA A 70 4.07 5.47 -9.60
C ALA A 70 5.06 4.50 -8.94
N ALA A 71 4.66 3.84 -7.84
CA ALA A 71 5.47 2.84 -7.18
C ALA A 71 5.79 1.62 -8.06
N MET A 72 4.89 1.25 -8.97
CA MET A 72 5.14 0.19 -9.97
C MET A 72 6.10 0.62 -11.07
N SER A 73 6.27 1.91 -11.32
CA SER A 73 7.25 2.43 -12.29
C SER A 73 8.68 2.50 -11.74
N GLU A 74 8.86 2.26 -10.45
CA GLU A 74 10.16 2.22 -9.79
C GLU A 74 10.90 0.89 -10.01
N TYR A 75 12.14 0.81 -9.53
CA TYR A 75 12.92 -0.43 -9.54
C TYR A 75 12.26 -1.46 -8.60
N LEU A 76 11.87 -2.59 -9.18
CA LEU A 76 11.22 -3.68 -8.47
C LEU A 76 12.02 -4.97 -8.59
N PRO A 77 12.01 -5.83 -7.56
CA PRO A 77 12.62 -7.15 -7.62
C PRO A 77 12.09 -7.99 -8.79
N TYR A 78 12.95 -8.81 -9.40
CA TYR A 78 12.53 -9.81 -10.37
C TYR A 78 13.16 -11.20 -10.15
N GLY A 79 14.31 -11.31 -9.47
CA GLY A 79 14.98 -12.59 -9.20
C GLY A 79 16.27 -12.47 -8.40
N GLU A 80 17.01 -13.57 -8.34
CA GLU A 80 18.27 -13.78 -7.61
C GLU A 80 18.13 -13.52 -6.10
N PHE A 81 17.14 -14.17 -5.49
CA PHE A 81 16.85 -14.00 -4.08
C PHE A 81 17.79 -14.81 -3.20
N GLU A 82 18.60 -14.12 -2.40
CA GLU A 82 19.60 -14.76 -1.54
C GLU A 82 19.69 -14.07 -0.17
N PHE A 83 19.77 -14.88 0.89
CA PHE A 83 20.04 -14.34 2.22
C PHE A 83 21.53 -14.06 2.35
N LEU A 84 21.87 -12.86 2.81
CA LEU A 84 23.26 -12.49 3.07
C LEU A 84 23.82 -13.22 4.28
N GLU A 85 25.12 -13.48 4.25
CA GLU A 85 25.89 -13.97 5.39
C GLU A 85 26.14 -12.85 6.43
N ALA A 86 26.56 -13.22 7.65
CA ALA A 86 26.72 -12.26 8.74
C ALA A 86 27.77 -11.17 8.46
N ASN A 87 28.89 -11.55 7.84
CA ASN A 87 29.95 -10.64 7.38
C ASN A 87 29.45 -9.63 6.33
N GLU A 88 28.59 -10.05 5.41
CA GLU A 88 27.98 -9.17 4.41
C GLU A 88 26.99 -8.19 5.04
N ILE A 89 26.25 -8.62 6.06
CA ILE A 89 25.31 -7.76 6.81
C ILE A 89 26.06 -6.66 7.56
N GLU A 90 27.20 -6.98 8.20
CA GLU A 90 28.01 -6.00 8.92
C GLU A 90 28.58 -4.90 8.02
N ASN A 91 28.87 -5.23 6.77
CA ASN A 91 29.40 -4.29 5.77
C ASN A 91 28.31 -3.55 4.98
N LEU A 92 27.03 -3.82 5.24
CA LEU A 92 25.93 -3.27 4.46
C LEU A 92 25.57 -1.85 4.90
N ASP A 93 25.98 -0.85 4.11
CA ASP A 93 25.53 0.53 4.27
C ASP A 93 24.29 0.84 3.42
N ILE A 94 23.12 0.76 4.06
CA ILE A 94 21.84 0.96 3.41
C ILE A 94 21.66 2.39 2.89
N MET A 95 22.22 3.39 3.58
CA MET A 95 21.97 4.80 3.27
C MET A 95 22.62 5.23 1.95
N ASN A 96 23.71 4.58 1.57
CA ASN A 96 24.51 4.90 0.38
C ASN A 96 24.12 4.11 -0.87
N ILE A 97 23.26 3.11 -0.77
CA ILE A 97 22.77 2.36 -1.94
C ILE A 97 21.88 3.28 -2.79
N PRO A 98 22.08 3.40 -4.11
CA PRO A 98 21.15 4.14 -4.97
C PRO A 98 19.77 3.47 -5.09
N ASP A 99 18.71 4.26 -5.26
CA ASP A 99 17.34 3.72 -5.44
C ASP A 99 17.13 3.01 -6.79
N ASN A 100 18.01 3.30 -7.76
CA ASN A 100 18.08 2.71 -9.09
C ASN A 100 19.24 1.70 -9.24
N ALA A 101 19.81 1.24 -8.14
CA ALA A 101 20.84 0.19 -8.18
C ALA A 101 20.27 -1.10 -8.76
N GLU A 102 21.10 -1.91 -9.42
CA GLU A 102 20.69 -3.23 -9.94
C GLU A 102 20.32 -4.22 -8.83
N VAL A 103 20.85 -4.00 -7.62
CA VAL A 103 20.63 -4.83 -6.45
C VAL A 103 19.83 -4.07 -5.39
N GLY A 104 18.80 -4.72 -4.86
CA GLY A 104 17.97 -4.24 -3.77
C GLY A 104 17.95 -5.20 -2.59
N TYR A 105 17.38 -4.73 -1.47
CA TYR A 105 17.37 -5.47 -0.21
C TYR A 105 16.01 -5.38 0.52
N ILE A 106 15.62 -6.48 1.15
CA ILE A 106 14.56 -6.54 2.15
C ILE A 106 15.20 -6.96 3.47
N LEU A 107 14.97 -6.19 4.52
CA LEU A 107 15.65 -6.35 5.79
C LEU A 107 14.68 -6.74 6.89
N ASP A 108 15.09 -7.69 7.72
CA ASP A 108 14.57 -7.91 9.07
C ASP A 108 15.35 -7.03 10.04
N CYS A 109 14.70 -6.10 10.72
CA CYS A 109 15.42 -5.19 11.62
C CYS A 109 14.63 -4.80 12.86
N ASP A 110 15.37 -4.40 13.88
CA ASP A 110 14.82 -3.83 15.10
C ASP A 110 14.98 -2.31 15.05
N LEU A 111 13.86 -1.60 15.20
CA LEU A 111 13.77 -0.15 15.13
C LEU A 111 13.30 0.40 16.47
N GLU A 112 14.08 1.31 17.05
CA GLU A 112 13.65 2.09 18.20
C GLU A 112 12.99 3.38 17.74
N TYR A 113 11.97 3.80 18.49
CA TYR A 113 11.24 5.04 18.28
C TYR A 113 11.60 6.04 19.39
N PRO A 114 12.59 6.93 19.18
CA PRO A 114 13.01 7.88 20.19
C PRO A 114 11.84 8.72 20.73
N THR A 115 11.83 8.94 22.05
CA THR A 115 10.74 9.65 22.75
C THR A 115 10.57 11.09 22.25
N TYR A 116 11.66 11.77 21.88
CA TYR A 116 11.60 13.12 21.33
C TYR A 116 10.86 13.22 19.98
N LEU A 117 10.67 12.09 19.27
CA LEU A 117 9.88 12.05 18.04
C LEU A 117 8.38 11.83 18.27
N HIS A 118 7.96 11.49 19.50
CA HIS A 118 6.58 11.08 19.76
C HIS A 118 5.59 12.21 19.49
N GLN A 119 5.94 13.45 19.87
CA GLN A 119 5.11 14.61 19.61
C GLN A 119 5.06 14.96 18.12
N ILE A 120 6.22 14.90 17.44
CA ILE A 120 6.36 15.28 16.01
C ILE A 120 5.65 14.27 15.11
N HIS A 121 5.69 12.98 15.47
CA HIS A 121 5.12 11.91 14.66
C HIS A 121 3.77 11.39 15.19
N SER A 122 3.14 12.09 16.13
CA SER A 122 1.89 11.66 16.77
C SER A 122 0.76 11.44 15.77
N ASP A 123 0.65 12.32 14.78
CA ASP A 123 -0.41 12.28 13.77
C ASP A 123 -0.23 11.18 12.73
N LEU A 124 1.02 10.86 12.40
CA LEU A 124 1.34 9.84 11.42
C LEU A 124 2.65 9.13 11.82
N PRO A 125 2.61 8.18 12.78
CA PRO A 125 3.80 7.42 13.17
C PRO A 125 4.41 6.64 12.01
N LEU A 126 5.71 6.38 12.04
CA LEU A 126 6.40 5.56 11.03
C LEU A 126 6.27 4.05 11.33
N ALA A 127 6.65 3.22 10.35
CA ALA A 127 6.70 1.76 10.47
C ALA A 127 5.38 1.14 11.00
N PRO A 128 4.27 1.19 10.23
CA PRO A 128 3.01 0.56 10.64
C PRO A 128 3.19 -0.92 10.95
N GLN A 129 2.42 -1.47 11.90
CA GLN A 129 2.48 -2.88 12.28
C GLN A 129 1.11 -3.48 12.57
N HIS A 130 0.94 -4.77 12.29
CA HIS A 130 -0.29 -5.48 12.62
C HIS A 130 -0.31 -5.83 14.11
N MET A 131 -1.24 -5.22 14.85
CA MET A 131 -1.42 -5.46 16.28
C MET A 131 -2.90 -5.49 16.64
N THR A 132 -3.23 -6.16 17.74
CA THR A 132 -4.55 -6.01 18.37
C THR A 132 -4.58 -4.64 19.04
N PRO A 133 -5.60 -3.79 18.78
CA PRO A 133 -5.70 -2.49 19.40
C PRO A 133 -5.73 -2.58 20.95
N PRO A 134 -5.08 -1.65 21.66
CA PRO A 134 -5.12 -1.63 23.13
C PRO A 134 -6.53 -1.32 23.66
N ILE A 135 -6.79 -1.73 24.91
CA ILE A 135 -8.01 -1.43 25.67
C ILE A 135 -8.14 0.11 25.78
N PRO A 136 -9.31 0.74 25.51
CA PRO A 136 -10.69 0.22 25.61
C PRO A 136 -11.28 -0.34 24.31
N SER A 137 -10.48 -0.56 23.26
CA SER A 137 -11.01 -1.16 22.03
C SER A 137 -11.51 -2.59 22.31
N ARG A 138 -12.81 -2.86 22.17
CA ARG A 138 -13.39 -4.22 22.29
C ARG A 138 -13.00 -5.16 21.14
N SER A 139 -12.15 -4.72 20.22
CA SER A 139 -11.83 -5.48 19.00
C SER A 139 -10.69 -6.46 19.27
N LYS A 140 -10.98 -7.77 19.16
CA LYS A 140 -9.97 -8.84 19.19
C LYS A 140 -9.25 -9.04 17.85
N LEU A 141 -9.58 -8.25 16.83
CA LEU A 141 -9.02 -8.39 15.48
C LEU A 141 -7.71 -7.61 15.36
N LYS A 142 -6.69 -8.26 14.79
CA LYS A 142 -5.45 -7.58 14.41
C LYS A 142 -5.76 -6.52 13.34
N LYS A 143 -5.31 -5.30 13.57
CA LYS A 143 -5.42 -4.18 12.63
C LYS A 143 -4.04 -3.64 12.30
N LEU A 144 -3.89 -3.03 11.13
CA LEU A 144 -2.69 -2.28 10.82
C LEU A 144 -2.72 -0.97 11.61
N LEU A 145 -1.82 -0.84 12.59
CA LEU A 145 -1.76 0.31 13.49
C LEU A 145 -0.47 1.10 13.24
N LEU A 146 -0.59 2.42 13.31
CA LEU A 146 0.55 3.32 13.40
C LEU A 146 0.81 3.55 14.88
N THR A 147 1.97 3.10 15.36
CA THR A 147 2.31 3.14 16.79
C THR A 147 3.71 3.72 16.97
N LEU A 148 3.92 4.42 18.08
CA LEU A 148 5.21 4.97 18.49
C LEU A 148 6.05 3.96 19.30
N TYR A 149 5.63 2.69 19.34
CA TYR A 149 6.36 1.63 20.02
C TYR A 149 7.66 1.25 19.28
N PRO A 150 8.64 0.63 19.94
CA PRO A 150 9.72 -0.05 19.24
C PRO A 150 9.14 -1.14 18.31
N LYS A 151 9.87 -1.44 17.24
CA LYS A 151 9.53 -2.47 16.26
C LYS A 151 10.62 -3.53 16.33
N ASN A 152 10.21 -4.77 16.58
CA ASN A 152 11.13 -5.91 16.57
C ASN A 152 10.79 -6.80 15.39
N ASN A 153 11.82 -7.39 14.80
CA ASN A 153 11.70 -8.27 13.63
C ASN A 153 10.91 -7.64 12.47
N TYR A 154 11.14 -6.35 12.24
CA TYR A 154 10.40 -5.56 11.27
C TYR A 154 10.96 -5.78 9.87
N VAL A 155 10.22 -6.54 9.06
CA VAL A 155 10.54 -6.76 7.64
C VAL A 155 10.21 -5.51 6.82
N VAL A 156 11.17 -4.93 6.10
CA VAL A 156 11.01 -3.66 5.38
C VAL A 156 11.86 -3.60 4.12
N HIS A 157 11.36 -2.95 3.07
CA HIS A 157 12.15 -2.66 1.87
C HIS A 157 13.22 -1.59 2.16
N TYR A 158 14.44 -1.75 1.64
CA TYR A 158 15.57 -0.86 1.94
C TYR A 158 15.26 0.63 1.72
N ARG A 159 14.54 1.01 0.66
CA ARG A 159 14.14 2.41 0.40
C ARG A 159 13.24 2.99 1.49
N ASN A 160 12.30 2.18 1.98
CA ASN A 160 11.38 2.58 3.04
C ASN A 160 12.13 2.67 4.38
N LEU A 161 13.11 1.80 4.62
CA LEU A 161 14.02 1.92 5.76
C LEU A 161 14.89 3.18 5.69
N LYS A 162 15.50 3.50 4.54
CA LYS A 162 16.23 4.78 4.36
C LYS A 162 15.36 5.97 4.73
N MET A 163 14.09 5.97 4.31
CA MET A 163 13.14 7.01 4.68
C MET A 163 12.94 7.06 6.20
N TYR A 164 12.76 5.92 6.88
CA TYR A 164 12.64 5.90 8.34
C TYR A 164 13.88 6.49 9.04
N LEU A 165 15.08 6.13 8.58
CA LEU A 165 16.34 6.66 9.09
C LEU A 165 16.48 8.17 8.86
N LYS A 166 16.10 8.67 7.68
CA LYS A 166 16.05 10.11 7.37
C LYS A 166 15.13 10.86 8.34
N HIS A 167 14.01 10.24 8.74
CA HIS A 167 13.11 10.75 9.77
C HIS A 167 13.54 10.38 11.21
N ARG A 168 14.83 10.09 11.41
CA ARG A 168 15.48 9.91 12.72
C ARG A 168 15.00 8.69 13.51
N LEU A 169 14.33 7.73 12.87
CA LEU A 169 14.08 6.44 13.51
C LEU A 169 15.42 5.72 13.72
N SER A 170 15.62 5.11 14.89
CA SER A 170 16.91 4.51 15.23
C SER A 170 16.91 3.04 14.84
N LEU A 171 17.80 2.63 13.94
CA LEU A 171 18.07 1.22 13.65
C LEU A 171 18.96 0.64 14.75
N LYS A 172 18.46 -0.36 15.47
CA LYS A 172 19.18 -1.03 16.56
C LYS A 172 19.99 -2.21 16.06
N LYS A 173 19.37 -3.03 15.21
CA LYS A 173 19.96 -4.28 14.73
C LYS A 173 19.35 -4.67 13.40
N ILE A 174 20.17 -5.25 12.53
CA ILE A 174 19.73 -6.00 11.36
C ILE A 174 19.85 -7.48 11.69
N ASN A 175 18.75 -8.22 11.57
CA ASN A 175 18.67 -9.64 11.92
C ASN A 175 18.91 -10.55 10.71
N ARG A 176 18.31 -10.22 9.56
CA ARG A 176 18.42 -10.96 8.30
C ARG A 176 18.30 -9.98 7.14
N VAL A 177 18.96 -10.25 6.02
CA VAL A 177 18.84 -9.46 4.80
C VAL A 177 18.64 -10.38 3.62
N LEU A 178 17.59 -10.13 2.84
CA LEU A 178 17.33 -10.78 1.57
C LEU A 178 17.74 -9.83 0.44
N ARG A 179 18.79 -10.19 -0.30
CA ARG A 179 19.27 -9.54 -1.52
C ARG A 179 18.45 -10.02 -2.72
N PHE A 180 18.28 -9.15 -3.72
CA PHE A 180 17.68 -9.49 -5.02
C PHE A 180 18.13 -8.55 -6.13
N LYS A 181 18.00 -8.98 -7.38
CA LYS A 181 18.08 -8.09 -8.54
C LYS A 181 16.77 -7.37 -8.78
N GLN A 182 16.88 -6.09 -9.14
CA GLN A 182 15.76 -5.20 -9.40
C GLN A 182 15.97 -4.38 -10.68
N SER A 183 14.87 -4.03 -11.34
CA SER A 183 14.86 -3.16 -12.52
C SER A 183 13.48 -2.50 -12.66
N PRO A 184 13.31 -1.44 -13.47
CA PRO A 184 12.02 -0.78 -13.65
C PRO A 184 11.15 -1.55 -14.66
N TRP A 185 11.05 -2.86 -14.53
CA TRP A 185 10.46 -3.76 -15.53
C TRP A 185 8.96 -3.53 -15.75
N LEU A 186 8.23 -2.99 -14.77
CA LEU A 186 6.81 -2.63 -14.92
C LEU A 186 6.60 -1.27 -15.58
N LYS A 187 7.59 -0.37 -15.54
CA LYS A 187 7.45 1.02 -15.98
C LYS A 187 6.87 1.13 -17.39
N LYS A 188 7.41 0.36 -18.34
CA LYS A 188 6.93 0.33 -19.74
C LYS A 188 5.43 0.03 -19.84
N TYR A 189 4.92 -0.89 -19.02
CA TYR A 189 3.51 -1.26 -19.02
C TYR A 189 2.63 -0.18 -18.36
N ILE A 190 3.12 0.44 -17.28
CA ILE A 190 2.41 1.55 -16.62
C ILE A 190 2.34 2.77 -17.54
N ASP A 191 3.45 3.14 -18.18
CA ASP A 191 3.54 4.26 -19.11
C ASP A 191 2.56 4.06 -20.28
N LEU A 192 2.56 2.87 -20.89
CA LEU A 192 1.62 2.51 -21.97
C LEU A 192 0.15 2.74 -21.55
N ASN A 193 -0.27 2.16 -20.42
CA ASN A 193 -1.66 2.29 -19.97
C ASN A 193 -2.00 3.74 -19.55
N THR A 194 -1.03 4.49 -19.05
CA THR A 194 -1.19 5.90 -18.69
C THR A 194 -1.42 6.73 -19.95
N THR A 195 -0.63 6.52 -21.02
CA THR A 195 -0.82 7.17 -22.31
C THR A 195 -2.18 6.83 -22.92
N LEU A 196 -2.57 5.55 -22.91
CA LEU A 196 -3.87 5.11 -23.43
C LEU A 196 -5.04 5.71 -22.62
N CYS A 197 -4.90 5.82 -21.30
CA CYS A 197 -5.88 6.47 -20.44
C CYS A 197 -6.03 7.97 -20.75
N GLN A 198 -4.93 8.67 -21.05
CA GLN A 198 -4.95 10.08 -21.43
C GLN A 198 -5.59 10.31 -22.81
N GLN A 199 -5.36 9.41 -23.76
CA GLN A 199 -5.90 9.47 -25.13
C GLN A 199 -7.38 9.04 -25.21
N ALA A 200 -7.86 8.28 -24.22
CA ALA A 200 -9.23 7.77 -24.19
C ALA A 200 -10.27 8.92 -24.20
N LYS A 201 -11.15 8.90 -25.20
CA LYS A 201 -12.24 9.88 -25.34
C LYS A 201 -13.44 9.54 -24.45
N ASN A 202 -13.75 8.25 -24.30
CA ASN A 202 -14.89 7.77 -23.52
C ASN A 202 -14.47 7.39 -22.09
N ASN A 203 -15.36 7.63 -21.13
CA ASN A 203 -15.24 7.20 -19.75
C ASN A 203 -14.98 5.69 -19.62
N PHE A 204 -15.62 4.86 -20.45
CA PHE A 204 -15.38 3.41 -20.46
C PHE A 204 -13.88 3.07 -20.60
N TYR A 205 -13.24 3.59 -21.65
CA TYR A 205 -11.82 3.32 -21.90
C TYR A 205 -10.90 3.91 -20.83
N LYS A 206 -11.23 5.09 -20.28
CA LYS A 206 -10.49 5.66 -19.14
C LYS A 206 -10.54 4.72 -17.93
N PHE A 207 -11.73 4.19 -17.60
CA PHE A 207 -11.89 3.23 -16.50
C PHE A 207 -11.17 1.93 -16.80
N PHE A 208 -11.24 1.41 -18.03
CA PHE A 208 -10.56 0.20 -18.45
C PHE A 208 -9.04 0.31 -18.26
N TYR A 209 -8.38 1.32 -18.81
CA TYR A 209 -6.92 1.46 -18.68
C TYR A 209 -6.48 1.75 -17.23
N LYS A 210 -7.29 2.48 -16.46
CA LYS A 210 -7.06 2.65 -15.02
C LYS A 210 -7.13 1.31 -14.28
N LEU A 211 -8.09 0.45 -14.62
CA LEU A 211 -8.21 -0.89 -14.06
C LEU A 211 -7.02 -1.78 -14.48
N MET A 212 -6.53 -1.66 -15.71
CA MET A 212 -5.35 -2.41 -16.18
C MET A 212 -4.07 -2.07 -15.41
N ILE A 213 -3.96 -0.85 -14.87
CA ILE A 213 -2.89 -0.46 -13.95
C ILE A 213 -3.15 -1.06 -12.56
N ASN A 214 -4.32 -0.78 -11.97
CA ASN A 214 -4.63 -1.17 -10.59
C ASN A 214 -4.68 -2.70 -10.39
N SER A 215 -5.09 -3.45 -11.40
CA SER A 215 -5.20 -4.91 -11.34
C SER A 215 -3.85 -5.61 -11.24
N VAL A 216 -2.76 -5.02 -11.78
CA VAL A 216 -1.42 -5.59 -11.66
C VAL A 216 -1.02 -5.72 -10.21
N TYR A 217 -1.16 -4.63 -9.44
CA TYR A 217 -0.89 -4.64 -8.01
C TYR A 217 -1.69 -5.74 -7.28
N GLY A 218 -2.99 -5.83 -7.55
CA GLY A 218 -3.85 -6.87 -6.96
C GLY A 218 -3.39 -8.28 -7.31
N LYS A 219 -2.89 -8.50 -8.53
CA LYS A 219 -2.38 -9.79 -8.98
C LYS A 219 -1.04 -10.16 -8.35
N LEU A 220 -0.16 -9.19 -8.14
CA LEU A 220 1.12 -9.40 -7.43
C LEU A 220 0.88 -9.78 -5.96
N MET A 221 -0.18 -9.26 -5.34
CA MET A 221 -0.55 -9.50 -3.94
C MET A 221 -1.55 -10.65 -3.74
N GLU A 222 -1.75 -11.49 -4.75
CA GLU A 222 -2.75 -12.53 -4.73
C GLU A 222 -2.39 -13.63 -3.72
N ASN A 223 -3.27 -13.84 -2.73
CA ASN A 223 -3.08 -14.86 -1.71
C ASN A 223 -3.72 -16.19 -2.14
N VAL A 224 -2.88 -17.10 -2.63
CA VAL A 224 -3.28 -18.45 -3.09
C VAL A 224 -3.86 -19.33 -1.97
N ARG A 225 -3.58 -19.05 -0.68
CA ARG A 225 -4.15 -19.82 0.45
C ARG A 225 -5.65 -19.61 0.62
N LYS A 226 -6.17 -18.51 0.08
CA LYS A 226 -7.61 -18.21 0.11
C LYS A 226 -8.38 -18.88 -1.02
N TYR A 227 -7.70 -19.56 -1.95
CA TYR A 227 -8.39 -20.28 -3.01
C TYR A 227 -9.22 -21.42 -2.42
N ARG A 228 -10.40 -21.59 -3.01
CA ARG A 228 -11.37 -22.62 -2.67
C ARG A 228 -11.70 -23.42 -3.91
N ASP A 229 -11.92 -24.71 -3.73
CA ASP A 229 -12.58 -25.54 -4.72
C ASP A 229 -14.08 -25.46 -4.51
N VAL A 230 -14.79 -25.02 -5.54
CA VAL A 230 -16.25 -24.89 -5.50
C VAL A 230 -16.84 -26.03 -6.31
N ARG A 231 -17.73 -26.80 -5.68
CA ARG A 231 -18.48 -27.89 -6.32
C ARG A 231 -19.96 -27.54 -6.27
N MET A 232 -20.65 -27.76 -7.38
CA MET A 232 -22.11 -27.66 -7.44
C MET A 232 -22.67 -29.06 -7.55
N THR A 233 -23.69 -29.36 -6.74
CA THR A 233 -24.42 -30.63 -6.77
C THR A 233 -25.91 -30.37 -6.68
N THR A 234 -26.68 -31.21 -7.37
CA THR A 234 -28.14 -31.22 -7.29
C THR A 234 -28.69 -32.40 -6.49
N LYS A 235 -27.80 -33.28 -6.01
CA LYS A 235 -28.17 -34.46 -5.23
C LYS A 235 -27.68 -34.31 -3.80
N CYS A 236 -28.58 -34.49 -2.85
CA CYS A 236 -28.24 -34.51 -1.43
C CYS A 236 -27.48 -35.80 -1.06
N GLU A 237 -27.95 -36.94 -1.56
CA GLU A 237 -27.47 -38.27 -1.20
C GLU A 237 -26.84 -39.02 -2.39
N GLY A 238 -26.06 -40.07 -2.07
CA GLY A 238 -25.40 -40.94 -3.04
C GLY A 238 -24.01 -40.46 -3.46
N ARG A 239 -23.37 -41.26 -4.32
CA ARG A 239 -22.00 -41.01 -4.78
C ARG A 239 -21.90 -39.68 -5.51
N TYR A 240 -21.02 -38.79 -5.03
CA TYR A 240 -20.91 -37.37 -5.46
C TYR A 240 -22.07 -36.47 -5.04
N GLY A 241 -22.91 -36.91 -4.10
CA GLY A 241 -23.94 -36.08 -3.46
C GLY A 241 -23.33 -35.06 -2.48
N ALA A 242 -24.16 -34.17 -1.95
CA ALA A 242 -23.73 -33.14 -1.02
C ALA A 242 -23.10 -33.73 0.26
N GLN A 243 -23.70 -34.79 0.80
CA GLN A 243 -23.21 -35.48 1.99
C GLN A 243 -21.77 -36.01 1.81
N ASP A 244 -21.45 -36.57 0.64
CA ASP A 244 -20.10 -37.07 0.33
C ASP A 244 -19.04 -35.97 0.39
N TYR A 245 -19.37 -34.75 -0.05
CA TYR A 245 -18.45 -33.63 -0.01
C TYR A 245 -18.34 -33.02 1.39
N ILE A 246 -19.44 -32.95 2.14
CA ILE A 246 -19.46 -32.47 3.53
C ILE A 246 -18.63 -33.37 4.44
N ALA A 247 -18.64 -34.69 4.19
CA ALA A 247 -17.87 -35.66 4.94
C ALA A 247 -16.34 -35.58 4.70
N LYS A 248 -15.89 -34.84 3.67
CA LYS A 248 -14.45 -34.74 3.37
C LYS A 248 -13.74 -33.79 4.34
N PRO A 249 -12.48 -34.08 4.72
CA PRO A 249 -11.74 -33.31 5.72
C PRO A 249 -11.43 -31.87 5.27
N ASN A 250 -11.46 -31.60 3.96
CA ASN A 250 -11.25 -30.27 3.41
C ASN A 250 -12.56 -29.51 3.16
N PHE A 251 -13.70 -29.98 3.65
CA PHE A 251 -14.94 -29.20 3.62
C PHE A 251 -14.78 -27.86 4.36
N HIS A 252 -15.34 -26.79 3.79
CA HIS A 252 -15.33 -25.46 4.41
C HIS A 252 -16.73 -24.98 4.76
N SER A 253 -17.62 -24.93 3.77
CA SER A 253 -18.99 -24.45 3.90
C SER A 253 -19.85 -24.94 2.73
N TYR A 254 -21.16 -24.81 2.85
CA TYR A 254 -22.09 -24.94 1.73
C TYR A 254 -23.09 -23.79 1.75
N SER A 255 -23.66 -23.50 0.59
CA SER A 255 -24.77 -22.56 0.42
C SER A 255 -25.79 -23.16 -0.54
N ILE A 256 -27.05 -23.16 -0.14
CA ILE A 256 -28.17 -23.54 -0.99
C ILE A 256 -28.43 -22.35 -1.91
N PHE A 257 -28.27 -22.54 -3.21
CA PHE A 257 -28.47 -21.50 -4.21
C PHE A 257 -29.89 -21.51 -4.75
N ASP A 258 -30.46 -22.72 -4.91
CA ASP A 258 -31.83 -22.95 -5.37
C ASP A 258 -32.36 -24.26 -4.76
N ASP A 259 -33.65 -24.55 -4.94
CA ASP A 259 -34.35 -25.70 -4.34
C ASP A 259 -33.62 -27.03 -4.61
N ASP A 260 -33.07 -27.18 -5.81
CA ASP A 260 -32.34 -28.38 -6.24
C ASP A 260 -30.83 -28.15 -6.37
N MET A 261 -30.26 -27.05 -5.84
CA MET A 261 -28.85 -26.72 -6.10
C MET A 261 -28.08 -26.27 -4.87
N ILE A 262 -27.05 -27.03 -4.54
CA ILE A 262 -26.16 -26.77 -3.41
C ILE A 262 -24.76 -26.49 -3.94
N ILE A 263 -24.21 -25.35 -3.54
CA ILE A 263 -22.81 -24.99 -3.74
C ILE A 263 -22.04 -25.43 -2.50
N ILE A 264 -20.96 -26.16 -2.69
CA ILE A 264 -20.09 -26.67 -1.63
C ILE A 264 -18.70 -26.09 -1.85
N GLU A 265 -18.22 -25.35 -0.85
CA GLU A 265 -16.88 -24.80 -0.82
C GLU A 265 -15.94 -25.73 -0.06
N MET A 266 -14.81 -26.02 -0.68
CA MET A 266 -13.78 -26.91 -0.18
C MET A 266 -12.45 -26.16 -0.09
N ASN A 267 -11.71 -26.38 0.99
CA ASN A 267 -10.33 -25.96 1.13
C ASN A 267 -9.42 -26.72 0.15
N LYS A 268 -8.37 -26.07 -0.33
CA LYS A 268 -7.28 -26.71 -1.08
C LYS A 268 -6.39 -27.51 -0.13
N LEU A 269 -6.16 -28.78 -0.45
CA LEU A 269 -5.22 -29.64 0.28
C LEU A 269 -3.76 -29.32 -0.08
N GLU A 270 -3.51 -28.97 -1.33
CA GLU A 270 -2.21 -28.57 -1.84
C GLU A 270 -2.27 -27.16 -2.39
N ILE A 271 -1.26 -26.36 -2.06
CA ILE A 271 -1.19 -24.94 -2.43
C ILE A 271 0.10 -24.71 -3.22
N LEU A 272 -0.05 -24.34 -4.49
CA LEU A 272 1.06 -23.96 -5.34
C LEU A 272 1.33 -22.46 -5.24
N PHE A 273 2.48 -22.07 -4.67
CA PHE A 273 2.92 -20.68 -4.64
C PHE A 273 3.57 -20.30 -5.97
N ASN A 274 2.76 -19.72 -6.87
CA ASN A 274 3.20 -19.28 -8.19
C ASN A 274 2.94 -17.78 -8.44
N LYS A 275 2.88 -16.98 -7.36
CA LYS A 275 2.63 -15.55 -7.41
C LYS A 275 3.87 -14.79 -6.94
N PRO A 276 4.31 -13.74 -7.66
CA PRO A 276 5.49 -12.94 -7.30
C PRO A 276 5.15 -11.93 -6.18
N ILE A 277 4.82 -12.45 -4.99
CA ILE A 277 4.38 -11.62 -3.85
C ILE A 277 5.45 -10.64 -3.37
N TYR A 278 6.72 -10.93 -3.63
CA TYR A 278 7.85 -10.04 -3.35
C TYR A 278 7.73 -8.70 -4.09
N ALA A 279 7.22 -8.70 -5.32
CA ALA A 279 7.04 -7.49 -6.10
C ALA A 279 5.88 -6.67 -5.53
N GLY A 280 4.78 -7.32 -5.14
CA GLY A 280 3.66 -6.66 -4.49
C GLY A 280 4.03 -6.06 -3.13
N PHE A 281 4.83 -6.77 -2.33
CA PHE A 281 5.42 -6.25 -1.09
C PHE A 281 6.24 -4.98 -1.34
N CYS A 282 7.14 -5.00 -2.34
CA CYS A 282 7.97 -3.84 -2.66
C CYS A 282 7.14 -2.66 -3.15
N VAL A 283 6.12 -2.88 -3.98
CA VAL A 283 5.18 -1.83 -4.41
C VAL A 283 4.49 -1.19 -3.20
N LEU A 284 4.03 -1.99 -2.23
CA LEU A 284 3.42 -1.49 -1.01
C LEU A 284 4.36 -0.62 -0.19
N ASP A 285 5.63 -1.01 -0.05
CA ASP A 285 6.57 -0.26 0.78
C ASP A 285 7.12 0.97 0.07
N ILE A 286 7.43 0.86 -1.22
CA ILE A 286 7.82 2.00 -2.06
C ILE A 286 6.67 3.03 -2.12
N SER A 287 5.40 2.61 -2.22
CA SER A 287 4.28 3.56 -2.20
C SER A 287 4.22 4.43 -0.93
N LYS A 288 4.70 3.93 0.21
CA LYS A 288 4.72 4.70 1.46
C LYS A 288 5.77 5.82 1.45
N THR A 289 6.80 5.74 0.60
CA THR A 289 7.82 6.79 0.50
C THR A 289 7.27 8.05 -0.17
N PHE A 290 6.45 7.89 -1.20
CA PHE A 290 5.74 9.01 -1.86
C PHE A 290 4.82 9.78 -0.90
N LEU A 291 4.21 9.08 0.07
CA LEU A 291 3.34 9.73 1.06
C LEU A 291 4.11 10.68 2.01
N ARG A 292 5.39 10.38 2.28
CA ARG A 292 6.19 11.09 3.30
C ARG A 292 7.13 12.13 2.72
N GLN A 293 7.39 12.08 1.42
CA GLN A 293 8.17 13.09 0.70
C GLN A 293 7.37 13.62 -0.50
N PRO A 294 6.20 14.25 -0.26
CA PRO A 294 5.34 14.64 -1.36
C PRO A 294 5.83 15.91 -2.06
N GLU A 295 5.90 15.85 -3.39
CA GLU A 295 5.87 17.04 -4.23
C GLU A 295 4.43 17.32 -4.67
N VAL A 296 4.06 18.60 -4.71
CA VAL A 296 2.68 19.03 -5.00
C VAL A 296 2.52 19.39 -6.48
N CYS A 297 1.45 18.87 -7.08
CA CYS A 297 0.92 19.19 -8.40
C CYS A 297 -0.13 20.30 -8.26
N THR A 298 0.15 21.44 -8.88
CA THR A 298 -0.70 22.65 -8.85
C THR A 298 -1.39 22.90 -10.19
N SER A 299 -1.37 21.93 -11.11
CA SER A 299 -1.96 22.09 -12.44
C SER A 299 -3.46 22.32 -12.44
N ASP A 300 -4.14 21.89 -11.38
CA ASP A 300 -5.60 21.90 -11.29
C ASP A 300 -6.16 23.27 -10.85
N TYR A 301 -5.27 24.18 -10.41
CA TYR A 301 -5.62 25.57 -10.14
C TYR A 301 -5.91 26.34 -11.44
N LYS A 302 -6.76 27.36 -11.34
CA LYS A 302 -7.03 28.29 -12.45
C LYS A 302 -5.74 29.05 -12.84
N PRO A 303 -5.53 29.39 -14.14
CA PRO A 303 -4.36 30.15 -14.62
C PRO A 303 -4.11 31.45 -13.84
N ASN A 304 -5.18 32.14 -13.46
CA ASN A 304 -5.14 33.36 -12.63
C ASN A 304 -5.83 33.09 -11.28
N ASN A 305 -5.38 32.06 -10.56
CA ASN A 305 -5.94 31.79 -9.24
C ASN A 305 -5.60 32.95 -8.29
N HIS A 306 -6.55 33.30 -7.43
CA HIS A 306 -6.43 34.38 -6.44
C HIS A 306 -5.35 34.17 -5.37
N TYR A 307 -4.66 33.01 -5.39
CA TYR A 307 -3.54 32.69 -4.52
C TYR A 307 -2.18 32.97 -5.19
N GLY A 308 -2.13 33.26 -6.50
CA GLY A 308 -0.89 33.47 -7.25
C GLY A 308 -0.05 32.21 -7.44
N ILE A 309 -0.64 31.02 -7.30
CA ILE A 309 0.07 29.74 -7.40
C ILE A 309 0.36 29.41 -8.87
N GLU A 310 1.64 29.24 -9.20
CA GLU A 310 2.07 28.81 -10.52
C GLU A 310 1.60 27.36 -10.81
N ARG A 311 1.11 27.09 -12.03
CA ARG A 311 0.61 25.76 -12.43
C ARG A 311 1.77 24.86 -12.87
N LYS A 312 2.03 23.80 -12.11
CA LYS A 312 3.07 22.79 -12.41
C LYS A 312 2.54 21.36 -12.38
N ASN A 313 3.26 20.48 -13.08
CA ASN A 313 3.21 19.02 -12.93
C ASN A 313 1.88 18.30 -13.22
N LYS A 314 1.19 18.70 -14.30
CA LYS A 314 -0.15 18.16 -14.64
C LYS A 314 -0.19 16.64 -14.77
N LYS A 315 -0.90 15.99 -13.85
CA LYS A 315 -1.18 14.54 -13.84
C LYS A 315 0.08 13.65 -13.82
N VAL A 316 1.17 14.15 -13.25
CA VAL A 316 2.39 13.34 -13.03
C VAL A 316 2.10 12.29 -11.95
N PRO A 317 2.29 10.98 -12.23
CA PRO A 317 2.13 9.93 -11.22
C PRO A 317 3.07 10.15 -10.02
N GLY A 318 2.57 9.90 -8.81
CA GLY A 318 3.35 9.99 -7.58
C GLY A 318 3.32 11.37 -6.90
N LEU A 319 2.74 12.38 -7.55
CA LEU A 319 2.61 13.72 -6.97
C LEU A 319 1.24 13.95 -6.31
N MET A 320 1.23 14.74 -5.24
CA MET A 320 0.01 15.15 -4.55
C MET A 320 -0.75 16.20 -5.36
N LYS A 321 -2.01 15.96 -5.68
CA LYS A 321 -2.92 16.96 -6.26
C LYS A 321 -3.92 17.43 -5.21
N ASP A 322 -4.35 18.69 -5.35
CA ASP A 322 -5.47 19.23 -4.59
C ASP A 322 -6.79 18.70 -5.17
N GLU A 323 -7.47 17.83 -4.43
CA GLU A 323 -8.75 17.23 -4.83
C GLU A 323 -9.87 18.28 -4.92
N ASN A 324 -9.75 19.40 -4.20
CA ASN A 324 -10.73 20.47 -4.25
C ASN A 324 -10.51 21.42 -5.43
N ASN A 325 -9.46 21.23 -6.24
CA ASN A 325 -9.10 22.07 -7.38
C ASN A 325 -9.09 23.58 -7.02
N GLY A 326 -8.55 23.92 -5.85
CA GLY A 326 -8.48 25.28 -5.32
C GLY A 326 -9.74 25.80 -4.63
N GLN A 327 -10.81 25.00 -4.52
CA GLN A 327 -11.95 25.32 -3.65
C GLN A 327 -11.54 25.23 -2.17
N ILE A 328 -11.98 26.20 -1.39
CA ILE A 328 -11.61 26.30 0.02
C ILE A 328 -12.42 25.29 0.82
N MET A 329 -11.71 24.39 1.50
CA MET A 329 -12.32 23.56 2.54
C MET A 329 -12.50 24.40 3.81
N LEU A 330 -13.75 24.53 4.26
CA LEU A 330 -14.10 25.36 5.42
C LEU A 330 -14.05 24.59 6.73
N GLU A 331 -14.41 23.32 6.68
CA GLU A 331 -14.60 22.48 7.85
C GLU A 331 -14.31 21.04 7.45
N PHE A 332 -13.82 20.26 8.40
CA PHE A 332 -13.55 18.83 8.26
C PHE A 332 -14.08 18.11 9.49
N VAL A 333 -14.86 17.05 9.28
CA VAL A 333 -15.37 16.20 10.35
C VAL A 333 -14.97 14.74 10.08
N GLY A 334 -14.06 14.20 10.87
CA GLY A 334 -13.62 12.81 10.82
C GLY A 334 -14.22 11.98 11.96
N LEU A 335 -15.12 11.05 11.64
CA LEU A 335 -15.68 10.13 12.65
C LEU A 335 -14.73 8.96 12.93
N ARG A 336 -14.16 8.40 11.85
CA ARG A 336 -13.17 7.33 11.87
C ARG A 336 -12.43 7.29 10.54
N ALA A 337 -11.35 6.51 10.48
CA ALA A 337 -10.64 6.27 9.23
C ALA A 337 -11.62 5.81 8.13
N LYS A 338 -11.54 6.44 6.94
CA LYS A 338 -12.44 6.24 5.78
C LYS A 338 -13.91 6.68 6.00
N MET A 339 -14.19 7.50 6.99
CA MET A 339 -15.51 8.08 7.26
C MET A 339 -15.37 9.52 7.75
N TYR A 340 -15.49 10.45 6.81
CA TYR A 340 -15.33 11.88 7.03
C TYR A 340 -16.21 12.67 6.07
N ALA A 341 -16.47 13.94 6.42
CA ALA A 341 -17.22 14.91 5.62
C ALA A 341 -16.47 16.24 5.57
#